data_AF-A0ABD7BIW4-F1
#
_entry.id   AF-A0ABD7BIW4-F1
#
_cell.length_a   1.000
_cell.length_b   1.000
_cell.length_c   1.000
_cell.angle_alpha   90.00
_cell.angle_beta   90.00
_cell.angle_gamma   90.00
#
_symmetry.space_group_name_H-M   'P 1'
#
loop_
_entity.id
_entity.type
_entity.pdbx_description
1 polymer ?
#
loop_
_entity_poly.entity_id
_entity_poly.type
_entity_poly.pdbx_seq_one_letter_code
_entity_poly.pdbx_strand_id
1 'polypeptide(L)'
;MSGIDWAGNPEATHFDPVDQNFLREVGSALLLFNKNKGWTVPVHTSYGFTIEDCHRPLIKRPEWDGEGPPPVGTICEVLWNESRLEYFKTKIFGINEHGQPIHRFEEGPKKYEFQADVLRTASGTQVFMLLKTPEQIEEEERSEFARTLIKDLKIGLDSEYNAYYEIGEELYRLGYRKQEAS
;
A
#
# COMPACT_ATOMS: atom_id res chain seq x y z
N MET A 1 21.84 -8.43 -5.50
CA MET A 1 20.73 -9.41 -5.56
C MET A 1 19.53 -8.76 -6.28
N SER A 2 19.65 -8.47 -7.58
CA SER A 2 18.73 -7.55 -8.30
C SER A 2 18.14 -8.14 -9.59
N GLY A 3 17.93 -9.46 -9.64
CA GLY A 3 17.49 -10.15 -10.85
C GLY A 3 16.27 -11.07 -10.69
N ILE A 4 15.57 -11.04 -9.55
CA ILE A 4 14.36 -11.84 -9.35
C ILE A 4 13.15 -10.98 -9.76
N ASP A 5 12.42 -11.44 -10.78
CA ASP A 5 11.19 -10.81 -11.24
C ASP A 5 10.00 -11.26 -10.37
N TRP A 6 9.60 -10.40 -9.42
CA TRP A 6 8.46 -10.64 -8.54
C TRP A 6 7.11 -10.31 -9.18
N ALA A 7 7.09 -9.62 -10.33
CA ALA A 7 5.85 -9.19 -10.97
C ALA A 7 5.00 -10.38 -11.42
N GLY A 8 5.63 -11.51 -11.78
CA GLY A 8 4.93 -12.71 -12.20
C GLY A 8 4.23 -13.49 -11.07
N ASN A 9 4.61 -13.28 -9.80
CA ASN A 9 4.06 -14.02 -8.65
C ASN A 9 3.88 -13.12 -7.41
N PRO A 10 2.92 -12.16 -7.46
CA PRO A 10 2.73 -11.15 -6.43
C PRO A 10 2.14 -11.69 -5.12
N GLU A 11 1.71 -12.94 -5.07
CA GLU A 11 1.29 -13.62 -3.84
C GLU A 11 2.41 -14.46 -3.20
N ALA A 12 3.60 -14.49 -3.82
CA ALA A 12 4.76 -15.16 -3.25
C ALA A 12 5.39 -14.34 -2.12
N THR A 13 5.83 -15.05 -1.08
CA THR A 13 6.54 -14.51 0.08
C THR A 13 8.04 -14.80 0.02
N HIS A 14 8.42 -15.89 -0.66
CA HIS A 14 9.79 -16.39 -0.73
C HIS A 14 10.09 -16.90 -2.15
N PHE A 15 11.36 -16.88 -2.52
CA PHE A 15 11.88 -17.53 -3.73
C PHE A 15 12.95 -18.53 -3.32
N ASP A 16 12.85 -19.75 -3.83
CA ASP A 16 13.89 -20.76 -3.70
C ASP A 16 14.84 -20.68 -4.91
N PRO A 17 16.09 -20.24 -4.73
CA PRO A 17 17.06 -20.16 -5.81
C PRO A 17 17.61 -21.53 -6.23
N VAL A 18 17.42 -22.59 -5.42
CA VAL A 18 17.85 -23.96 -5.78
C VAL A 18 16.87 -24.55 -6.80
N ASP A 19 15.58 -24.53 -6.47
CA ASP A 19 14.54 -25.12 -7.34
C ASP A 19 13.93 -24.11 -8.33
N GLN A 20 14.32 -22.83 -8.23
CA GLN A 20 13.77 -21.70 -8.99
C GLN A 20 12.24 -21.56 -8.87
N ASN A 21 11.70 -21.90 -7.71
CA ASN A 21 10.27 -21.90 -7.43
C ASN A 21 9.86 -20.75 -6.52
N PHE A 22 8.67 -20.21 -6.78
CA PHE A 22 8.03 -19.24 -5.88
C PHE A 22 7.29 -19.97 -4.76
N LEU A 23 7.37 -19.40 -3.56
CA LEU A 23 6.85 -19.98 -2.34
C LEU A 23 5.94 -19.00 -1.60
N ARG A 24 4.84 -19.52 -1.06
CA ARG A 24 3.89 -18.77 -0.23
C ARG A 24 3.76 -19.43 1.14
N GLU A 25 3.90 -18.65 2.20
CA GLU A 25 3.63 -19.11 3.56
C GLU A 25 2.13 -19.26 3.82
N VAL A 26 1.75 -20.39 4.42
CA VAL A 26 0.39 -20.68 4.87
C VAL A 26 0.47 -21.38 6.23
N GLY A 27 0.23 -20.61 7.30
CA GLY A 27 0.40 -21.11 8.67
C GLY A 27 1.86 -21.45 8.94
N SER A 28 2.13 -22.69 9.35
CA SER A 28 3.50 -23.20 9.58
C SER A 28 4.13 -23.87 8.36
N ALA A 29 3.47 -23.84 7.20
CA ALA A 29 3.89 -24.53 5.98
C ALA A 29 4.19 -23.55 4.83
N LEU A 30 4.96 -24.03 3.85
CA LEU A 30 5.18 -23.34 2.57
C LEU A 30 4.42 -24.06 1.47
N LEU A 31 3.71 -23.32 0.62
CA LEU A 31 3.19 -23.79 -0.66
C LEU A 31 4.19 -23.44 -1.77
N LEU A 32 4.40 -24.37 -2.69
CA LEU A 32 5.24 -24.24 -3.88
C LEU A 32 4.39 -23.98 -5.12
N PHE A 33 4.71 -22.93 -5.86
CA PHE A 33 4.06 -22.64 -7.13
C PHE A 33 4.58 -23.57 -8.23
N ASN A 34 3.68 -24.32 -8.84
CA ASN A 34 3.95 -25.12 -10.03
C ASN A 34 3.18 -24.52 -11.22
N LYS A 35 3.88 -24.19 -12.31
CA LYS A 35 3.26 -23.56 -13.50
C LYS A 35 2.08 -24.35 -14.08
N ASN A 36 2.08 -25.68 -13.97
CA ASN A 36 1.03 -26.54 -14.52
C ASN A 36 -0.10 -26.84 -13.54
N LYS A 37 0.13 -26.68 -12.22
CA LYS A 37 -0.80 -27.10 -11.16
C LYS A 37 -1.19 -25.98 -10.20
N GLY A 38 -0.65 -24.77 -10.38
CA GLY A 38 -0.83 -23.65 -9.46
C GLY A 38 -0.09 -23.87 -8.13
N TRP A 39 -0.62 -23.32 -7.04
CA TRP A 39 -0.07 -23.53 -5.70
C TRP A 39 -0.28 -24.97 -5.26
N THR A 40 0.84 -25.66 -5.04
CA THR A 40 0.88 -27.04 -4.59
C THR A 40 1.62 -27.12 -3.28
N VAL A 41 1.23 -28.05 -2.42
CA VAL A 41 2.02 -28.38 -1.23
C VAL A 41 3.34 -29.02 -1.72
N PRO A 42 4.52 -28.60 -1.25
CA PRO A 42 5.81 -29.14 -1.68
C PRO A 42 5.87 -30.66 -1.61
N VAL A 43 6.66 -31.27 -2.49
CA VAL A 43 6.80 -32.75 -2.59
C VAL A 43 7.74 -33.32 -1.51
N HIS A 44 8.01 -32.56 -0.44
CA HIS A 44 8.63 -33.03 0.81
C HIS A 44 7.68 -32.85 2.02
N THR A 45 6.55 -32.18 1.84
CA THR A 45 5.65 -31.75 2.93
C THR A 45 4.38 -32.59 3.00
N SER A 46 4.42 -33.84 2.55
CA SER A 46 3.34 -34.80 2.82
C SER A 46 3.23 -35.19 4.30
N TYR A 47 4.21 -34.82 5.16
CA TYR A 47 4.34 -35.30 6.55
C TYR A 47 4.82 -34.28 7.60
N GLY A 48 4.50 -32.98 7.46
CA GLY A 48 4.56 -32.05 8.62
C GLY A 48 5.93 -31.46 9.00
N PHE A 49 6.74 -31.06 8.03
CA PHE A 49 7.91 -30.20 8.26
C PHE A 49 7.54 -28.71 8.21
N THR A 50 8.06 -27.93 9.14
CA THR A 50 7.84 -26.48 9.29
C THR A 50 8.78 -25.66 8.40
N ILE A 51 8.57 -24.34 8.31
CA ILE A 51 9.48 -23.41 7.62
C ILE A 51 10.92 -23.56 8.13
N GLU A 52 11.10 -23.85 9.42
CA GLU A 52 12.40 -24.00 10.10
C GLU A 52 13.15 -25.27 9.67
N ASP A 53 12.42 -26.30 9.23
CA ASP A 53 12.96 -27.56 8.74
C ASP A 53 13.39 -27.48 7.26
N CYS A 54 13.04 -26.39 6.56
CA CYS A 54 13.51 -26.13 5.20
C CYS A 54 14.98 -25.68 5.22
N HIS A 55 15.91 -26.62 5.16
CA HIS A 55 17.36 -26.38 5.07
C HIS A 55 17.85 -25.87 3.69
N ARG A 56 17.06 -25.04 3.01
CA ARG A 56 17.36 -24.46 1.70
C ARG A 56 17.47 -22.94 1.78
N PRO A 57 18.28 -22.30 0.93
CA PRO A 57 18.49 -20.86 0.98
C PRO A 57 17.26 -20.10 0.45
N LEU A 58 16.27 -19.82 1.31
CA LEU A 58 15.10 -19.05 0.91
C LEU A 58 15.41 -17.55 0.84
N ILE A 59 15.09 -16.93 -0.30
CA ILE A 59 15.20 -15.48 -0.49
C ILE A 59 13.85 -14.86 -0.17
N LYS A 60 13.79 -14.05 0.89
CA LYS A 60 12.59 -13.29 1.26
C LYS A 60 12.29 -12.26 0.17
N ARG A 61 11.02 -12.13 -0.20
CA ARG A 61 10.58 -11.04 -1.08
C ARG A 61 10.89 -9.68 -0.43
N PRO A 62 11.42 -8.70 -1.17
CA PRO A 62 11.59 -7.35 -0.66
C PRO A 62 10.23 -6.73 -0.28
N GLU A 63 10.27 -5.77 0.64
CA GLU A 63 9.09 -4.96 0.94
C GLU A 63 8.63 -4.21 -0.31
N TRP A 64 7.31 -4.01 -0.42
CA TRP A 64 6.74 -3.29 -1.55
C TRP A 64 7.05 -1.82 -1.41
N ASP A 65 7.55 -1.20 -2.47
CA ASP A 65 7.98 0.20 -2.53
C ASP A 65 6.89 1.14 -3.09
N GLY A 66 5.69 0.60 -3.37
CA GLY A 66 4.59 1.34 -3.98
C GLY A 66 4.46 1.16 -5.49
N GLU A 67 5.44 0.54 -6.15
CA GLU A 67 5.41 0.30 -7.60
C GLU A 67 4.86 -1.09 -7.94
N GLY A 68 4.03 -1.15 -8.98
CA GLY A 68 3.37 -2.38 -9.40
C GLY A 68 2.32 -2.90 -8.41
N PRO A 69 1.89 -4.18 -8.55
CA PRO A 69 0.82 -4.73 -7.73
C PRO A 69 1.28 -4.97 -6.28
N PRO A 70 0.53 -4.47 -5.27
CA PRO A 70 0.88 -4.74 -3.89
C PRO A 70 0.75 -6.24 -3.56
N PRO A 71 1.63 -6.78 -2.71
CA PRO A 71 1.55 -8.17 -2.25
C PRO A 71 0.23 -8.51 -1.56
N VAL A 72 -0.16 -9.77 -1.62
CA VAL A 72 -1.28 -10.28 -0.80
C VAL A 72 -0.96 -10.12 0.68
N GLY A 73 -1.91 -9.60 1.44
CA GLY A 73 -1.77 -9.31 2.87
C GLY A 73 -1.27 -7.90 3.17
N THR A 74 -0.76 -7.17 2.18
CA THR A 74 -0.34 -5.77 2.33
C THR A 74 -1.52 -4.90 2.74
N ILE A 75 -1.26 -4.01 3.70
CA ILE A 75 -2.17 -2.93 4.07
C ILE A 75 -1.62 -1.66 3.43
N CYS A 76 -2.42 -1.01 2.60
CA CYS A 76 -2.03 0.13 1.77
C CYS A 76 -3.20 1.12 1.64
N GLU A 77 -2.97 2.22 0.95
CA GLU A 77 -4.02 3.16 0.56
C GLU A 77 -4.47 2.88 -0.87
N VAL A 78 -5.78 2.96 -1.12
CA VAL A 78 -6.37 2.81 -2.45
C VAL A 78 -7.20 4.05 -2.80
N LEU A 79 -7.11 4.47 -4.06
CA LEU A 79 -7.80 5.64 -4.58
C LEU A 79 -9.32 5.42 -4.53
N TRP A 80 -10.00 6.25 -3.76
CA TRP A 80 -11.44 6.27 -3.64
C TRP A 80 -12.08 7.27 -4.61
N ASN A 81 -11.51 8.47 -4.70
CA ASN A 81 -12.02 9.52 -5.56
C ASN A 81 -10.87 10.20 -6.30
N GLU A 82 -10.81 9.98 -7.62
CA GLU A 82 -9.77 10.53 -8.47
C GLU A 82 -9.80 12.07 -8.54
N SER A 83 -10.98 12.69 -8.62
CA SER A 83 -11.10 14.15 -8.74
C SER A 83 -10.64 14.89 -7.49
N ARG A 84 -10.74 14.25 -6.32
CA ARG A 84 -10.33 14.80 -5.03
C ARG A 84 -8.99 14.26 -4.53
N LEU A 85 -8.39 13.31 -5.25
CA LEU A 85 -7.23 12.53 -4.80
C LEU A 85 -7.42 11.99 -3.38
N GLU A 86 -8.61 11.46 -3.13
CA GLU A 86 -8.99 10.90 -1.83
C GLU A 86 -8.66 9.42 -1.83
N TYR A 87 -7.89 8.99 -0.84
CA TYR A 87 -7.45 7.61 -0.68
C TYR A 87 -7.96 7.04 0.64
N PHE A 88 -8.27 5.75 0.66
CA PHE A 88 -8.67 5.03 1.86
C PHE A 88 -7.79 3.83 2.12
N LYS A 89 -7.60 3.53 3.39
CA LYS A 89 -6.93 2.33 3.88
C LYS A 89 -7.66 1.06 3.43
N THR A 90 -6.89 0.13 2.90
CA THR A 90 -7.37 -1.16 2.41
C THR A 90 -6.38 -2.28 2.74
N LYS A 91 -6.84 -3.53 2.66
CA LYS A 91 -5.99 -4.71 2.72
C LYS A 91 -6.14 -5.55 1.45
N ILE A 92 -5.02 -6.02 0.89
CA ILE A 92 -5.01 -6.89 -0.28
C ILE A 92 -5.25 -8.35 0.11
N PHE A 93 -6.13 -9.03 -0.62
CA PHE A 93 -6.50 -10.43 -0.39
C PHE A 93 -6.10 -11.38 -1.51
N GLY A 94 -5.90 -10.86 -2.72
CA GLY A 94 -5.56 -11.67 -3.88
C GLY A 94 -5.31 -10.80 -5.09
N ILE A 95 -4.96 -11.44 -6.20
CA ILE A 95 -4.93 -10.81 -7.52
C ILE A 95 -5.79 -11.67 -8.44
N ASN A 96 -6.67 -11.05 -9.22
CA ASN A 96 -7.51 -11.78 -10.16
C ASN A 96 -6.75 -12.19 -11.43
N GLU A 97 -7.41 -12.93 -12.33
CA GLU A 97 -6.84 -13.40 -13.59
C GLU A 97 -6.39 -12.26 -14.54
N HIS A 98 -6.89 -11.04 -14.32
CA HIS A 98 -6.51 -9.85 -15.07
C HIS A 98 -5.37 -9.05 -14.44
N GLY A 99 -4.76 -9.55 -13.36
CA GLY A 99 -3.67 -8.86 -12.66
C GLY A 99 -4.13 -7.71 -11.76
N GLN A 100 -5.43 -7.61 -11.46
CA GLN A 100 -5.98 -6.57 -10.59
C GLN A 100 -5.96 -7.02 -9.13
N PRO A 101 -5.38 -6.23 -8.20
CA PRO A 101 -5.46 -6.52 -6.78
C PRO A 101 -6.91 -6.53 -6.30
N ILE A 102 -7.32 -7.64 -5.69
CA ILE A 102 -8.57 -7.77 -4.94
C ILE A 102 -8.28 -7.29 -3.52
N HIS A 103 -9.01 -6.29 -3.05
CA HIS A 103 -8.80 -5.68 -1.76
C HIS A 103 -10.11 -5.44 -1.02
N ARG A 104 -10.01 -5.13 0.27
CA ARG A 104 -11.15 -4.79 1.12
C ARG A 104 -10.87 -3.51 1.88
N PHE A 105 -11.77 -2.54 1.76
CA PHE A 105 -11.66 -1.29 2.49
C PHE A 105 -11.73 -1.52 4.01
N GLU A 106 -10.81 -0.89 4.74
CA GLU A 106 -10.80 -0.88 6.20
C GLU A 106 -11.45 0.41 6.76
N GLU A 107 -11.78 1.36 5.89
CA GLU A 107 -12.42 2.63 6.23
C GLU A 107 -13.30 3.17 5.07
N GLY A 108 -13.95 4.31 5.30
CA GLY A 108 -14.77 4.98 4.31
C GLY A 108 -16.17 4.39 4.10
N PRO A 109 -16.92 4.86 3.10
CA PRO A 109 -18.33 4.50 2.89
C PRO A 109 -18.58 3.03 2.54
N LYS A 110 -17.60 2.37 1.92
CA LYS A 110 -17.67 0.95 1.50
C LYS A 110 -16.82 0.04 2.37
N LYS A 111 -16.68 0.39 3.64
CA LYS A 111 -15.92 -0.39 4.62
C LYS A 111 -16.36 -1.85 4.62
N TYR A 112 -15.38 -2.76 4.58
CA TYR A 112 -15.53 -4.21 4.51
C TYR A 112 -16.05 -4.80 3.19
N GLU A 113 -16.30 -3.97 2.17
CA GLU A 113 -16.62 -4.47 0.83
C GLU A 113 -15.34 -4.88 0.07
N PHE A 114 -15.44 -5.99 -0.66
CA PHE A 114 -14.37 -6.44 -1.55
C PHE A 114 -14.50 -5.80 -2.93
N GLN A 115 -13.40 -5.29 -3.46
CA GLN A 115 -13.31 -4.71 -4.79
C GLN A 115 -12.03 -5.17 -5.48
N ALA A 116 -11.99 -5.03 -6.81
CA ALA A 116 -10.81 -5.30 -7.61
C ALA A 116 -10.56 -4.08 -8.48
N ASP A 117 -9.39 -3.47 -8.33
CA ASP A 117 -9.05 -2.23 -8.99
C ASP A 117 -7.81 -2.36 -9.88
N VAL A 118 -7.73 -1.54 -10.91
CA VAL A 118 -6.55 -1.41 -11.77
C VAL A 118 -5.41 -0.72 -11.02
N LEU A 119 -4.16 -0.96 -11.43
CA LEU A 119 -3.01 -0.30 -10.78
C LEU A 119 -2.94 1.20 -11.08
N ARG A 120 -3.41 1.59 -12.27
CA ARG A 120 -3.49 2.99 -12.71
C ARG A 120 -4.84 3.23 -13.39
N THR A 121 -5.41 4.39 -13.16
CA THR A 121 -6.63 4.82 -13.84
C THR A 121 -6.34 5.15 -15.32
N ALA A 122 -7.38 5.37 -16.11
CA ALA A 122 -7.24 5.77 -17.52
C ALA A 122 -6.50 7.12 -17.69
N SER A 123 -6.50 7.99 -16.66
CA SER A 123 -5.76 9.25 -16.67
C SER A 123 -4.28 9.08 -16.27
N GLY A 124 -3.88 7.88 -15.81
CA GLY A 124 -2.53 7.57 -15.34
C GLY A 124 -2.32 7.69 -13.82
N THR A 125 -3.36 8.06 -13.07
CA THR A 125 -3.31 8.18 -11.60
C THR A 125 -3.02 6.82 -10.97
N GLN A 126 -2.03 6.78 -10.06
CA GLN A 126 -1.70 5.59 -9.28
C GLN A 126 -2.83 5.29 -8.29
N VAL A 127 -3.34 4.07 -8.34
CA VAL A 127 -4.50 3.65 -7.53
C VAL A 127 -4.07 3.16 -6.16
N PHE A 128 -2.97 2.42 -6.06
CA PHE A 128 -2.47 1.88 -4.80
C PHE A 128 -1.19 2.59 -4.36
N MET A 129 -1.13 2.99 -3.10
CA MET A 129 0.03 3.67 -2.52
C MET A 129 0.37 3.09 -1.14
N LEU A 130 1.61 3.29 -0.69
CA LEU A 130 2.00 2.97 0.67
C LEU A 130 1.20 3.79 1.68
N LEU A 131 1.02 3.24 2.89
CA LEU A 131 0.48 4.03 4.00
C LEU A 131 1.40 5.20 4.30
N LYS A 132 0.82 6.37 4.50
CA LYS A 132 1.56 7.54 4.95
C LYS A 132 2.15 7.27 6.33
N THR A 133 3.40 7.67 6.54
CA THR A 133 4.03 7.63 7.87
C THR A 133 3.38 8.69 8.77
N PRO A 134 3.45 8.56 10.11
CA PRO A 134 2.95 9.58 11.03
C PRO A 134 3.49 10.99 10.71
N GLU A 135 4.76 11.08 10.32
CA GLU A 135 5.40 12.33 9.95
C GLU A 135 4.83 12.90 8.64
N GLN A 136 4.52 12.06 7.66
CA GLN A 136 3.88 12.48 6.42
C GLN A 136 2.45 12.98 6.66
N ILE A 137 1.71 12.32 7.55
CA ILE A 137 0.36 12.74 7.95
C ILE A 137 0.43 14.09 8.66
N GLU A 138 1.35 14.25 9.63
CA GLU A 138 1.51 15.51 10.36
C GLU A 138 1.92 16.67 9.43
N GLU A 139 2.81 16.42 8.47
CA GLU A 139 3.20 17.38 7.44
C GLU A 139 2.01 17.82 6.58
N GLU A 140 1.17 16.87 6.18
CA GLU A 140 -0.01 17.13 5.36
C GLU A 140 -1.07 17.92 6.14
N GLU A 141 -1.36 17.53 7.39
CA GLU A 141 -2.26 18.26 8.29
C GLU A 141 -1.75 19.70 8.54
N ARG A 142 -0.43 19.85 8.72
CA ARG A 142 0.20 21.16 8.88
C ARG A 142 0.03 22.01 7.63
N SER A 143 0.28 21.43 6.46
CA SER A 143 0.17 22.10 5.17
C SER A 143 -1.28 22.48 4.85
N GLU A 144 -2.25 21.60 5.13
CA GLU A 144 -3.68 21.88 4.98
C GLU A 144 -4.16 22.98 5.93
N PHE A 145 -3.69 22.98 7.18
CA PHE A 145 -3.99 24.04 8.13
C PHE A 145 -3.52 25.40 7.61
N ALA A 146 -2.26 25.48 7.14
CA ALA A 146 -1.71 26.71 6.58
C ALA A 146 -2.49 27.19 5.35
N ARG A 147 -2.82 26.28 4.41
CA ARG A 147 -3.63 26.61 3.22
C ARG A 147 -5.03 27.09 3.57
N THR A 148 -5.66 26.46 4.56
CA THR A 148 -7.00 26.83 5.02
C THR A 148 -7.00 28.20 5.67
N LEU A 149 -6.00 28.52 6.48
CA LEU A 149 -5.82 29.84 7.08
C LEU A 149 -5.74 30.94 6.00
N ILE A 150 -4.89 30.76 4.99
CA ILE A 150 -4.74 31.73 3.89
C ILE A 150 -6.08 31.94 3.17
N LYS A 151 -6.80 30.85 2.89
CA LYS A 151 -8.10 30.88 2.22
C LYS A 151 -9.16 31.61 3.06
N ASP A 152 -9.22 31.33 4.35
CA ASP A 152 -10.17 31.93 5.29
C ASP A 152 -9.90 33.43 5.48
N LEU A 153 -8.63 33.84 5.46
CA LEU A 153 -8.22 35.25 5.50
C LEU A 153 -8.39 35.97 4.16
N LYS A 154 -8.83 35.27 3.10
CA LYS A 154 -9.03 35.80 1.73
C LYS A 154 -7.78 36.47 1.16
N ILE A 155 -6.62 35.95 1.51
CA ILE A 155 -5.35 36.48 1.05
C ILE A 155 -5.13 35.98 -0.38
N GLY A 156 -4.89 36.91 -1.31
CA GLY A 156 -4.64 36.60 -2.71
C GLY A 156 -3.34 35.81 -2.92
N LEU A 157 -3.18 35.19 -4.09
CA LEU A 157 -1.97 34.45 -4.49
C LEU A 157 -0.75 35.35 -4.79
N ASP A 158 -0.78 36.61 -4.35
CA ASP A 158 0.25 37.61 -4.60
C ASP A 158 1.47 37.40 -3.67
N SER A 159 2.41 38.35 -3.66
CA SER A 159 3.70 38.26 -2.94
C SER A 159 3.62 37.97 -1.43
N GLU A 160 2.44 38.08 -0.83
CA GLU A 160 2.22 37.83 0.59
C GLU A 160 1.90 36.35 0.92
N TYR A 161 1.54 35.53 -0.07
CA TYR A 161 1.12 34.13 0.14
C TYR A 161 2.12 33.33 1.00
N ASN A 162 3.41 33.45 0.72
CA ASN A 162 4.46 32.70 1.42
C ASN A 162 4.56 33.10 2.90
N ALA A 163 4.45 34.39 3.22
CA ALA A 163 4.53 34.87 4.59
C ALA A 163 3.38 34.33 5.45
N TYR A 164 2.17 34.28 4.89
CA TYR A 164 1.01 33.72 5.61
C TYR A 164 1.02 32.20 5.66
N TYR A 165 1.61 31.53 4.67
CA TYR A 165 1.85 30.09 4.74
C TYR A 165 2.79 29.74 5.89
N GLU A 166 3.92 30.45 6.01
CA GLU A 166 4.87 30.28 7.12
C GLU A 166 4.23 30.56 8.49
N ILE A 167 3.42 31.62 8.61
CA ILE A 167 2.65 31.91 9.83
C ILE A 167 1.69 30.75 10.14
N GLY A 168 1.00 30.21 9.13
CA GLY A 168 0.11 29.07 9.29
C GLY A 168 0.82 27.83 9.82
N GLU A 169 1.99 27.50 9.27
CA GLU A 169 2.80 26.37 9.76
C GLU A 169 3.25 26.58 11.20
N GLU A 170 3.69 27.79 11.57
CA GLU A 170 4.15 28.08 12.92
C GLU A 170 3.01 28.04 13.95
N LEU A 171 1.83 28.56 13.59
CA LEU A 171 0.63 28.43 14.41
C LEU A 171 0.27 26.95 14.64
N TYR A 172 0.37 26.11 13.61
CA TYR A 172 0.14 24.67 13.77
C TYR A 172 1.14 24.03 14.74
N ARG A 173 2.43 24.36 14.62
CA ARG A 173 3.51 23.89 15.53
C ARG A 173 3.29 24.33 16.97
N LEU A 174 2.79 25.55 17.18
CA LEU A 174 2.42 26.06 18.50
C LEU A 174 1.15 25.41 19.07
N GLY A 175 0.52 24.49 18.34
CA GLY A 175 -0.65 23.72 18.78
C GLY A 175 -2.00 24.39 18.48
N TYR A 176 -2.03 25.50 17.73
CA TYR A 176 -3.29 26.09 17.31
C TYR A 176 -4.01 25.18 16.30
N ARG A 177 -5.33 25.05 16.46
CA ARG A 177 -6.23 24.29 15.59
C ARG A 177 -7.50 25.12 15.34
N LYS A 178 -8.14 24.93 14.19
CA LYS A 178 -9.39 25.63 13.86
C LYS A 178 -10.51 25.18 14.80
N GLN A 179 -11.21 26.12 15.40
CA GLN A 179 -12.46 25.88 16.13
C GLN A 179 -13.64 26.23 15.23
N GLU A 180 -14.59 25.32 15.07
CA GLU A 180 -15.86 25.63 14.43
C GLU A 180 -16.76 26.39 15.41
N ALA A 181 -17.37 27.48 14.96
CA ALA A 181 -18.35 28.20 15.76
C ALA A 181 -19.64 27.37 15.84
N SER A 182 -20.13 27.13 17.07
CA SER A 182 -21.41 26.45 17.34
C SER A 182 -22.62 27.30 16.99
#